data_AF-A0A1L8E6X8-F1
#
_entry.id   AF-A0A1L8E6X8-F1
#
_cell.length_a   1.000
_cell.length_b   1.000
_cell.length_c   1.000
_cell.angle_alpha   90.00
_cell.angle_beta   90.00
_cell.angle_gamma   90.00
#
_symmetry.space_group_name_H-M   'P 1'
#
loop_
_entity.id
_entity.type
_entity.pdbx_description
1 polymer ?
#
loop_
_entity_poly.entity_id
_entity_poly.type
_entity_poly.pdbx_seq_one_letter_code
_entity_poly.pdbx_strand_id
1 'polypeptide(L)'
;QLIFAGDDYALEAGRKEINAHFKKNMQESNADNIKKMIQLALDVDKELRTNVIQAKQKEEGVYELRITPETTRLDNIVFNPDAVIEPPRRRKGGQ
;
A
#
# COMPACT_ATOMS: atom_id res chain seq x y z
N GLN A 1 -2.99 -12.57 -9.71
CA GLN A 1 -2.34 -11.34 -9.21
C GLN A 1 -3.39 -10.33 -8.77
N LEU A 2 -3.37 -9.90 -7.50
CA LEU A 2 -4.44 -9.07 -6.91
C LEU A 2 -4.21 -7.56 -7.03
N ILE A 3 -2.97 -7.09 -6.89
CA ILE A 3 -2.67 -5.66 -6.67
C ILE A 3 -2.17 -4.97 -7.95
N PHE A 4 -1.22 -5.57 -8.66
CA PHE A 4 -0.61 -5.03 -9.88
C PHE A 4 -0.98 -5.90 -11.10
N ALA A 5 -2.26 -6.05 -11.43
CA ALA A 5 -2.63 -6.94 -12.55
C ALA A 5 -2.36 -6.30 -13.90
N GLY A 6 -1.60 -7.00 -14.74
CA GLY A 6 -1.22 -6.52 -16.07
C GLY A 6 -0.26 -5.33 -16.06
N ASP A 7 0.31 -5.00 -14.89
CA ASP A 7 1.39 -4.02 -14.75
C ASP A 7 2.72 -4.78 -14.61
N ASP A 8 3.26 -5.22 -15.76
CA ASP A 8 4.47 -6.03 -15.79
C ASP A 8 5.68 -5.30 -15.20
N TYR A 9 5.73 -3.97 -15.33
CA TYR A 9 6.79 -3.15 -14.78
C TYR A 9 6.77 -3.17 -13.24
N ALA A 10 5.62 -2.92 -12.63
CA ALA A 10 5.48 -2.98 -11.17
C ALA A 10 5.75 -4.40 -10.63
N LEU A 11 5.32 -5.43 -11.35
CA LEU A 11 5.57 -6.82 -10.99
C LEU A 11 7.06 -7.18 -11.04
N GLU A 12 7.77 -6.77 -12.08
CA GLU A 12 9.19 -7.02 -12.22
C GLU A 12 10.00 -6.24 -11.17
N ALA A 13 9.67 -4.97 -10.94
CA ALA A 13 10.29 -4.14 -9.91
C ALA A 13 10.07 -4.74 -8.51
N GLY A 14 8.85 -5.13 -8.18
CA GLY A 14 8.54 -5.79 -6.91
C GLY A 14 9.31 -7.09 -6.73
N ARG A 15 9.42 -7.92 -7.78
CA ARG A 15 10.21 -9.15 -7.73
C ARG A 15 11.69 -8.89 -7.50
N LYS A 16 12.26 -7.86 -8.15
CA LYS A 16 13.66 -7.45 -7.95
C LYS A 16 13.91 -7.02 -6.50
N GLU A 17 13.02 -6.20 -5.96
CA GLU A 17 13.14 -5.67 -4.59
C GLU A 17 13.05 -6.78 -3.54
N ILE A 18 12.06 -7.67 -3.67
CA ILE A 18 11.92 -8.85 -2.80
C ILE A 18 13.22 -9.65 -2.81
N ASN A 19 13.73 -10.00 -4.00
CA ASN A 19 14.96 -10.78 -4.11
C ASN A 19 16.18 -10.06 -3.51
N ALA A 20 16.29 -8.74 -3.67
CA ALA A 20 17.37 -7.96 -3.10
C ALA A 20 17.34 -7.99 -1.56
N HIS A 21 16.17 -7.82 -0.97
CA HIS A 21 15.97 -7.89 0.47
C HIS A 21 16.26 -9.27 1.04
N PHE A 22 15.81 -10.35 0.39
CA PHE A 22 16.12 -11.71 0.85
C PHE A 22 17.61 -12.04 0.72
N LYS A 23 18.27 -11.65 -0.38
CA LYS A 23 19.72 -11.83 -0.54
C LYS A 23 20.52 -11.08 0.51
N LYS A 24 20.13 -9.83 0.82
CA LYS A 24 20.81 -9.01 1.84
C LYS A 24 20.78 -9.66 3.23
N ASN A 25 19.69 -10.34 3.56
CA ASN A 25 19.48 -10.93 4.88
C ASN A 25 19.78 -12.44 4.94
N MET A 26 20.35 -13.01 3.88
CA MET A 26 20.58 -14.45 3.74
C MET A 26 21.53 -15.03 4.80
N GLN A 27 22.41 -14.21 5.37
CA GLN A 27 23.38 -14.63 6.39
C GLN A 27 22.89 -14.43 7.82
N GLU A 28 21.65 -13.94 8.02
CA GLU A 28 21.08 -13.82 9.35
C GLU A 28 20.87 -15.22 9.96
N SER A 29 21.38 -15.42 11.17
CA SER A 29 21.35 -16.70 11.89
C SER A 29 20.59 -16.60 13.20
N ASN A 30 20.26 -15.38 13.65
CA ASN A 30 19.45 -15.16 14.83
C ASN A 30 17.97 -15.42 14.53
N ALA A 31 17.42 -16.46 15.16
CA ALA A 31 16.03 -16.87 14.98
C ALA A 31 15.00 -15.76 15.29
N ASP A 32 15.26 -14.89 16.27
CA ASP A 32 14.34 -13.82 16.63
C ASP A 32 14.34 -12.69 15.58
N ASN A 33 15.50 -12.40 14.99
CA ASN A 33 15.60 -11.45 13.88
C ASN A 33 14.89 -11.98 12.64
N ILE A 34 15.06 -13.26 12.31
CA ILE A 34 14.38 -13.91 11.18
C ILE A 34 12.86 -13.80 11.35
N LYS A 35 12.34 -14.10 12.54
CA LYS A 35 10.89 -13.98 12.81
C LYS A 35 10.39 -12.55 12.59
N LYS A 36 11.11 -11.54 13.07
CA LYS A 36 10.76 -10.13 12.85
C LYS A 36 10.78 -9.74 11.37
N MET A 37 11.76 -10.23 10.61
CA MET A 37 11.84 -9.98 9.17
C MET A 37 10.69 -10.62 8.39
N ILE A 38 10.31 -11.84 8.75
CA ILE A 38 9.15 -12.51 8.15
C ILE A 38 7.87 -11.74 8.50
N GLN A 39 7.71 -11.32 9.76
CA GLN A 39 6.55 -10.52 10.15
C GLN A 39 6.46 -9.22 9.36
N LEU A 40 7.59 -8.52 9.19
CA LEU A 40 7.65 -7.31 8.36
C LEU A 40 7.21 -7.59 6.91
N ALA A 41 7.63 -8.70 6.32
CA ALA A 41 7.22 -9.07 4.97
C ALA A 41 5.70 -9.32 4.88
N LEU A 42 5.10 -9.94 5.89
CA LEU A 42 3.65 -10.16 5.97
C LEU A 42 2.89 -8.84 6.17
N ASP A 43 3.42 -7.94 6.99
CA ASP A 43 2.82 -6.62 7.22
C ASP A 43 2.83 -5.78 5.94
N VAL A 44 3.93 -5.84 5.17
CA VAL A 44 4.03 -5.19 3.86
C VAL A 44 3.05 -5.79 2.85
N ASP A 45 2.90 -7.12 2.78
CA ASP A 45 1.90 -7.76 1.91
C ASP A 45 0.48 -7.29 2.25
N LYS A 46 0.15 -7.23 3.54
CA LYS A 46 -1.14 -6.74 4.02
C LYS A 46 -1.35 -5.28 3.61
N GLU A 47 -0.38 -4.41 3.86
CA GLU A 47 -0.45 -2.98 3.53
C GLU A 47 -0.71 -2.77 2.03
N LEU A 48 -0.01 -3.52 1.17
CA LEU A 48 -0.21 -3.44 -0.28
C LEU A 48 -1.62 -3.89 -0.68
N ARG A 49 -2.16 -4.95 -0.08
CA ARG A 49 -3.49 -5.47 -0.41
C ARG A 49 -4.62 -4.55 0.04
N THR A 50 -4.44 -3.91 1.19
CA THR A 50 -5.50 -3.10 1.80
C THR A 50 -5.49 -1.67 1.29
N ASN A 51 -4.33 -1.10 0.98
CA ASN A 51 -4.20 0.34 0.73
C ASN A 51 -3.82 0.71 -0.70
N VAL A 52 -3.38 -0.24 -1.54
CA VAL A 52 -3.11 0.01 -2.96
C VAL A 52 -4.32 -0.39 -3.80
N ILE A 53 -4.78 0.54 -4.65
CA ILE A 53 -5.82 0.30 -5.66
C ILE A 53 -5.24 0.57 -7.05
N GLN A 54 -5.68 -0.21 -8.03
CA GLN A 54 -5.26 -0.05 -9.41
C GLN A 54 -6.35 0.68 -10.20
N ALA A 55 -5.98 1.75 -10.90
CA ALA A 55 -6.86 2.46 -11.82
C ALA A 55 -6.44 2.17 -13.26
N LYS A 56 -7.40 1.85 -14.14
CA LYS A 56 -7.16 1.68 -15.58
C LYS A 56 -8.01 2.67 -16.36
N GLN A 57 -7.37 3.47 -17.21
CA GLN A 57 -8.09 4.35 -18.11
C GLN A 57 -8.89 3.53 -19.13
N LYS A 58 -10.19 3.81 -19.26
CA LYS A 58 -11.04 3.22 -20.31
C LYS A 58 -11.29 4.19 -21.45
N GLU A 59 -11.53 5.45 -21.11
CA GLU A 59 -11.81 6.54 -22.04
C GLU A 59 -11.07 7.81 -21.59
N GLU A 60 -11.12 8.87 -22.39
CA GLU A 60 -10.51 10.15 -22.02
C GLU A 60 -11.16 10.69 -20.74
N GLY A 61 -10.37 10.82 -19.68
CA GLY A 61 -10.85 11.27 -18.37
C GLY A 61 -11.63 10.24 -17.54
N VAL A 62 -11.89 9.03 -18.05
CA VAL A 62 -12.65 7.98 -17.35
C VAL A 62 -11.74 6.83 -16.93
N TYR A 63 -11.72 6.55 -15.63
CA TYR A 63 -10.89 5.51 -15.02
C TYR A 63 -11.76 4.46 -14.32
N GLU A 64 -11.49 3.19 -14.59
CA GLU A 64 -12.04 2.06 -13.84
C GLU A 64 -11.12 1.74 -12.67
N LEU A 65 -11.65 1.79 -11.44
CA LEU A 65 -10.93 1.41 -10.24
C LEU A 65 -11.15 -0.08 -9.94
N ARG A 66 -10.06 -0.80 -9.69
CA ARG A 66 -10.10 -2.19 -9.25
C ARG A 66 -10.02 -2.24 -7.73
N ILE A 67 -11.18 -2.19 -7.08
CA ILE A 67 -11.32 -2.33 -5.64
C ILE A 67 -11.57 -3.80 -5.30
N THR A 68 -10.79 -4.35 -4.38
CA THR A 68 -10.92 -5.76 -3.94
C THR A 68 -11.68 -5.84 -2.61
N PRO A 69 -12.07 -7.05 -2.14
CA PRO A 69 -12.65 -7.22 -0.80
C PRO A 69 -11.69 -6.84 0.34
N GLU A 70 -10.39 -6.96 0.12
CA GLU A 70 -9.35 -6.64 1.13
C GLU A 70 -9.05 -5.13 1.19
N THR A 71 -9.43 -4.37 0.16
CA THR A 71 -9.19 -2.93 0.11
C THR A 71 -9.94 -2.23 1.23
N THR A 72 -9.21 -1.48 2.07
CA THR A 72 -9.78 -0.68 3.15
C THR A 72 -10.77 0.34 2.59
N ARG A 73 -11.98 0.36 3.13
CA ARG A 73 -13.02 1.32 2.80
C ARG A 73 -13.31 2.16 4.02
N LEU A 74 -13.56 3.45 3.80
CA LEU A 74 -14.04 4.34 4.85
C LEU A 74 -15.56 4.23 4.94
N ASP A 75 -16.09 4.47 6.13
CA ASP A 75 -17.53 4.56 6.33
C ASP A 75 -18.07 5.77 5.57
N ASN A 76 -19.08 5.52 4.73
CA ASN A 76 -19.73 6.59 4.02
C ASN A 76 -20.62 7.35 5.02
N ILE A 77 -20.24 8.59 5.32
CA ILE A 77 -21.04 9.49 6.14
C ILE A 77 -21.87 10.40 5.24
N VAL A 78 -23.11 10.68 5.62
CA VAL A 78 -23.97 11.61 4.89
C VAL A 78 -23.29 12.98 4.84
N PHE A 79 -23.24 13.57 3.65
CA PHE A 79 -22.73 14.92 3.48
C PHE A 79 -23.50 15.89 4.40
N ASN A 80 -22.78 16.51 5.33
CA ASN A 80 -23.32 17.52 6.23
C ASN A 80 -22.87 18.91 5.75
N PRO A 81 -23.78 19.77 5.24
CA PRO A 81 -23.42 21.10 4.77
C PRO A 81 -22.93 22.03 5.89
N ASP A 82 -23.28 21.72 7.15
CA ASP A 82 -22.89 22.50 8.34
C ASP A 82 -21.63 21.93 9.02
N ALA A 83 -20.95 20.97 8.39
CA ALA A 83 -19.72 20.41 8.95
C ALA A 83 -18.63 21.48 9.08
N VAL A 84 -18.19 21.71 10.32
CA VAL A 84 -17.04 22.58 10.58
C VAL A 84 -15.78 21.85 10.14
N ILE A 85 -15.22 22.25 8.99
CA ILE A 85 -13.94 21.73 8.51
C ILE A 85 -12.83 22.33 9.37
N GLU A 86 -12.24 21.53 10.25
CA GLU A 86 -11.10 21.97 11.04
C GLU A 86 -9.95 22.39 10.11
N PRO A 87 -9.34 23.57 10.33
CA PRO A 87 -8.20 23.99 9.52
C PRO A 87 -7.05 22.99 9.72
N PRO A 88 -6.27 22.70 8.66
CA PRO A 88 -5.16 21.77 8.76
C PRO A 88 -4.19 22.24 9.86
N ARG A 89 -3.82 21.32 10.77
CA ARG A 89 -2.86 21.62 11.84
C ARG A 89 -1.58 22.17 11.20
N ARG A 90 -1.29 23.46 11.40
CA ARG A 90 0.00 24.04 11.05
C ARG A 90 1.07 23.27 11.82
N ARG A 91 1.94 22.54 11.12
CA ARG A 91 3.21 22.08 11.70
C ARG A 91 3.91 23.33 12.23
N LYS A 92 4.01 23.47 13.55
CA LYS A 92 4.95 24.43 14.14
C LYS A 92 6.33 24.00 13.66
N GLY A 93 6.96 24.82 12.81
CA GLY A 93 8.35 24.63 12.41
C GLY A 93 9.19 24.52 13.68
N GLY A 94 9.90 23.40 13.82
CA GLY A 94 10.92 23.25 14.85
C GLY A 94 12.05 24.21 14.56
N GLN A 95 12.43 24.98 15.58
CA GLN A 95 13.77 25.56 15.70
C GLN A 95 14.79 24.44 15.87
#